data_AF-A0A6A4IKK3-F1
#
_entry.id   AF-A0A6A4IKK3-F1
#
_cell.length_a   1.000
_cell.length_b   1.000
_cell.length_c   1.000
_cell.angle_alpha   90.00
_cell.angle_beta   90.00
_cell.angle_gamma   90.00
#
_symmetry.space_group_name_H-M   'P 1'
#
loop_
_entity.id
_entity.type
_entity.pdbx_description
1 polymer ?
#
loop_
_entity_poly.entity_id
_entity_poly.type
_entity_poly.pdbx_seq_one_letter_code
_entity_poly.pdbx_strand_id
1 'polypeptide(L)'
;MKLPTYLNQSKATGGLVAAKTTVEILDPKLTLHIETRSKYVQTLLKNPLKLEDAGFFNAVNSEILQSTIASFRAWRTPTLISLLVEKDEQSNAKGAKRLANAAIKKVRVSYINLLLPPTLRVTGAKLKTMTQGLAYRIIKSQQTERDEMVRRRTEENLNRIIESVQDRFNYTPTPESIWKAIRHKDLEHKTRNFMWMIIHDAYWTGTHWLRSSMNQELQERAFCATCGKVDDFQHILMECESPGQTIIWNLVSKVWEMKDSTIPWTLLSLGDVLGCGLARAKNAGGSRLWKIMIAESAYLIWILCSKQVIANEGTPFTKGEVQNRWVKMINNQLELDCRMTHK
;
A
#
# COMPACT_ATOMS: atom_id res chain seq x y z
N MET A 1 27.01 26.09 3.98
CA MET A 1 27.80 24.83 3.94
C MET A 1 27.28 23.96 2.82
N LYS A 2 28.14 23.17 2.17
CA LYS A 2 27.67 22.20 1.17
C LYS A 2 27.27 20.94 1.92
N LEU A 3 26.01 20.52 1.79
CA LEU A 3 25.53 19.36 2.52
C LEU A 3 26.18 18.08 1.96
N PRO A 4 26.51 17.10 2.81
CA PRO A 4 27.03 15.80 2.40
C PRO A 4 25.93 14.92 1.79
N THR A 5 26.31 13.95 0.97
CA THR A 5 25.39 13.10 0.20
C THR A 5 24.55 12.15 1.06
N TYR A 6 25.01 11.83 2.28
CA TYR A 6 24.22 11.04 3.24
C TYR A 6 23.04 11.83 3.84
N LEU A 7 22.96 13.14 3.62
CA LEU A 7 21.79 13.95 3.95
C LEU A 7 20.99 14.28 2.69
N ASN A 8 19.67 14.22 2.79
CA ASN A 8 18.79 14.63 1.70
C ASN A 8 19.03 16.10 1.33
N GLN A 9 19.34 16.34 0.06
CA GLN A 9 19.66 17.65 -0.50
C GLN A 9 18.39 18.48 -0.75
N SER A 10 17.83 19.05 0.32
CA SER A 10 16.65 19.91 0.22
C SER A 10 16.88 21.28 0.89
N LYS A 11 16.10 22.28 0.47
CA LYS A 11 16.10 23.61 1.14
C LYS A 11 15.76 23.50 2.62
N ALA A 12 14.86 22.57 2.99
CA ALA A 12 14.50 22.31 4.38
C ALA A 12 15.67 21.75 5.18
N THR A 13 16.36 20.73 4.65
CA THR A 13 17.56 20.14 5.26
C THR A 13 18.66 21.18 5.45
N GLY A 14 18.89 22.02 4.43
CA GLY A 14 19.88 23.10 4.51
C GLY A 14 19.56 24.11 5.62
N GLY A 15 18.28 24.44 5.80
CA GLY A 15 17.82 25.29 6.90
C GLY A 15 18.02 24.66 8.27
N LEU A 16 17.75 23.36 8.43
CA LEU A 16 17.97 22.63 9.70
C LEU A 16 19.45 22.59 10.06
N VAL A 17 20.30 22.22 9.10
CA VAL A 17 21.75 22.16 9.32
C VAL A 17 22.31 23.53 9.65
N ALA A 18 21.84 24.60 9.00
CA ALA A 18 22.24 25.95 9.35
C ALA A 18 21.87 26.30 10.80
N ALA A 19 20.62 26.04 11.21
CA ALA A 19 20.16 26.31 12.58
C ALA A 19 20.95 25.49 13.62
N LYS A 20 21.16 24.20 13.37
CA LYS A 20 21.97 23.32 14.23
C LYS A 20 23.40 23.85 14.39
N THR A 21 24.05 24.17 13.27
CA THR A 21 25.46 24.60 13.28
C THR A 21 25.62 25.95 13.99
N THR A 22 24.62 26.84 13.91
CA THR A 22 24.61 28.09 14.69
C THR A 22 24.65 27.81 16.19
N VAL A 23 23.85 26.87 16.68
CA VAL A 23 23.81 26.48 18.10
C VAL A 23 25.13 25.83 18.54
N GLU A 24 25.80 25.09 17.65
CA GLU A 24 27.04 24.40 17.99
C GLU A 24 28.29 25.28 17.97
N ILE A 25 28.27 26.39 17.23
CA ILE A 25 29.43 27.30 17.11
C ILE A 25 29.37 28.43 18.15
N LEU A 26 28.17 28.89 18.51
CA LEU A 26 28.01 30.04 19.40
C LEU A 26 28.17 29.65 20.88
N ASP A 27 28.58 30.61 21.71
CA ASP A 27 28.66 30.42 23.17
C ASP A 27 27.26 30.17 23.76
N PRO A 28 27.03 29.02 24.44
CA PRO A 28 25.74 28.68 25.07
C PRO A 28 25.22 29.65 26.12
N LYS A 29 26.04 30.63 26.55
CA LYS A 29 25.65 31.69 27.50
C LYS A 29 24.94 32.88 26.84
N LEU A 30 24.96 33.00 25.51
CA LEU A 30 24.34 34.11 24.80
C LEU A 30 22.86 33.83 24.53
N THR A 31 22.00 34.85 24.58
CA THR A 31 20.61 34.71 24.11
C THR A 31 20.61 34.57 22.59
N LEU A 32 19.92 33.54 22.07
CA LEU A 32 19.96 33.20 20.66
C LEU A 32 18.70 33.69 19.93
N HIS A 33 18.88 34.56 18.93
CA HIS A 33 17.80 35.04 18.07
C HIS A 33 18.00 34.49 16.66
N ILE A 34 17.10 33.59 16.23
CA ILE A 34 17.14 32.98 14.89
C ILE A 34 16.04 33.58 14.03
N GLU A 35 16.45 34.21 12.95
CA GLU A 35 15.56 34.66 11.89
C GLU A 35 15.63 33.68 10.71
N THR A 36 14.49 33.13 10.31
CA THR A 36 14.42 32.18 9.20
C THR A 36 13.34 32.56 8.21
N ARG A 37 13.54 32.23 6.92
CA ARG A 37 12.49 32.29 5.89
C ARG A 37 11.74 30.97 5.74
N SER A 38 12.19 29.91 6.43
CA SER A 38 11.58 28.59 6.35
C SER A 38 10.53 28.44 7.43
N LYS A 39 9.25 28.49 7.02
CA LYS A 39 8.11 28.18 7.90
C LYS A 39 8.25 26.78 8.52
N TYR A 40 8.80 25.83 7.77
CA TYR A 40 9.08 24.47 8.26
C TYR A 40 10.06 24.46 9.44
N VAL A 41 11.22 25.12 9.29
CA VAL A 41 12.24 25.19 10.37
C VAL A 41 11.69 25.93 11.58
N GLN A 42 10.97 27.05 11.38
CA GLN A 42 10.35 27.78 12.48
C GLN A 42 9.35 26.91 13.25
N THR A 43 8.42 26.25 12.54
CA THR A 43 7.37 25.43 13.15
C THR A 43 7.98 24.26 13.92
N LEU A 44 8.99 23.62 13.34
CA LEU A 44 9.72 22.52 13.96
C LEU A 44 10.36 22.95 15.29
N LEU A 45 11.15 24.02 15.27
CA LEU A 45 11.91 24.44 16.46
C LEU A 45 10.99 25.03 17.54
N LYS A 46 9.85 25.62 17.17
CA LYS A 46 8.84 26.09 18.13
C LYS A 46 8.08 24.95 18.81
N ASN A 47 7.83 23.85 18.11
CA ASN A 47 7.07 22.73 18.66
C ASN A 47 7.64 21.37 18.20
N PRO A 48 8.79 20.94 18.75
CA PRO A 48 9.40 19.66 18.42
C PRO A 48 8.69 18.46 19.08
N LEU A 49 7.82 18.71 20.07
CA LEU A 49 7.23 17.68 20.93
C LEU A 49 6.52 16.58 20.13
N LYS A 50 5.80 16.92 19.06
CA LYS A 50 5.10 15.93 18.25
C LYS A 50 6.05 14.91 17.60
N LEU A 51 7.26 15.32 17.23
CA LEU A 51 8.27 14.43 16.65
C LEU A 51 8.99 13.63 17.73
N GLU A 52 9.32 14.27 18.85
CA GLU A 52 9.90 13.61 20.03
C GLU A 52 8.95 12.52 20.56
N ASP A 53 7.67 12.83 20.73
CA ASP A 53 6.63 11.91 21.18
C ASP A 53 6.40 10.76 20.17
N ALA A 54 6.58 11.01 18.86
CA ALA A 54 6.50 9.97 17.84
C ALA A 54 7.80 9.16 17.68
N GLY A 55 8.85 9.47 18.44
CA GLY A 55 10.16 8.82 18.33
C GLY A 55 10.84 9.06 16.99
N PHE A 56 10.49 10.14 16.28
CA PHE A 56 10.96 10.46 14.92
C PHE A 56 10.62 9.40 13.86
N PHE A 57 9.71 8.50 14.18
CA PHE A 57 9.32 7.39 13.32
C PHE A 57 8.51 7.89 12.11
N ASN A 58 8.99 7.62 10.88
CA ASN A 58 8.55 8.18 9.58
C ASN A 58 8.93 9.64 9.28
N ALA A 59 9.77 10.29 10.09
CA ALA A 59 10.24 11.62 9.73
C ALA A 59 11.31 11.54 8.63
N VAL A 60 11.09 12.22 7.51
CA VAL A 60 12.14 12.40 6.50
C VAL A 60 13.30 13.17 7.14
N ASN A 61 14.52 12.63 7.01
CA ASN A 61 15.71 13.15 7.69
C ASN A 61 15.64 13.05 9.22
N SER A 62 15.14 11.92 9.75
CA SER A 62 15.01 11.65 11.18
C SER A 62 16.29 11.93 11.97
N GLU A 63 17.46 11.54 11.46
CA GLU A 63 18.75 11.72 12.14
C GLU A 63 19.13 13.19 12.36
N ILE A 64 19.05 14.03 11.32
CA ILE A 64 19.33 15.46 11.44
C ILE A 64 18.26 16.18 12.27
N LEU A 65 17.01 15.73 12.21
CA LEU A 65 15.95 16.27 13.07
C LEU A 65 16.24 16.00 14.54
N GLN A 66 16.56 14.75 14.89
CA GLN A 66 16.97 14.37 16.24
C GLN A 66 18.18 15.18 16.68
N SER A 67 19.23 15.23 15.86
CA SER A 67 20.48 15.91 16.21
C SER A 67 20.29 17.42 16.37
N THR A 68 19.51 18.05 15.49
CA THR A 68 19.18 19.48 15.60
C THR A 68 18.42 19.75 16.89
N ILE A 69 17.35 19.01 17.17
CA ILE A 69 16.54 19.22 18.38
C ILE A 69 17.39 18.98 19.64
N ALA A 70 18.23 17.95 19.66
CA ALA A 70 19.15 17.70 20.77
C ALA A 70 20.13 18.87 21.00
N SER A 71 20.70 19.46 19.94
CA SER A 71 21.54 20.66 20.07
C SER A 71 20.78 21.82 20.71
N PHE A 72 19.53 22.07 20.29
CA PHE A 72 18.68 23.11 20.89
C PHE A 72 18.26 22.79 22.34
N ARG A 73 18.04 21.51 22.68
CA ARG A 73 17.74 21.09 24.06
C ARG A 73 18.94 21.20 25.00
N ALA A 74 20.16 21.07 24.47
CA ALA A 74 21.40 21.28 25.22
C ALA A 74 21.71 22.76 25.47
N TRP A 75 21.09 23.66 24.70
CA TRP A 75 21.25 25.10 24.82
C TRP A 75 20.63 25.63 26.12
N ARG A 76 21.33 26.53 26.82
CA ARG A 76 21.00 26.91 28.21
C ARG A 76 20.18 28.19 28.33
N THR A 77 20.23 29.07 27.35
CA THR A 77 19.50 30.36 27.37
C THR A 77 18.25 30.30 26.49
N PRO A 78 17.33 31.28 26.61
CA PRO A 78 16.18 31.35 25.72
C PRO A 78 16.61 31.47 24.25
N THR A 79 15.95 30.69 23.39
CA THR A 79 16.05 30.83 21.93
C THR A 79 14.77 31.48 21.40
N LEU A 80 14.90 32.65 20.75
CA LEU A 80 13.81 33.32 20.06
C LEU A 80 13.86 33.01 18.56
N ILE A 81 12.73 32.64 17.97
CA ILE A 81 12.66 32.24 16.56
C ILE A 81 11.58 33.00 15.82
N SER A 82 12.00 33.78 14.83
CA SER A 82 11.16 34.67 14.03
C SER A 82 11.13 34.23 12.57
N LEU A 83 9.95 34.34 11.95
CA LEU A 83 9.76 34.13 10.50
C LEU A 83 9.84 35.48 9.82
N LEU A 84 10.79 35.63 8.91
CA LEU A 84 10.91 36.85 8.12
C LEU A 84 9.80 36.90 7.06
N VAL A 85 9.08 38.02 7.01
CA VAL A 85 8.06 38.30 6.00
C VAL A 85 8.76 38.77 4.71
N GLU A 86 8.24 38.40 3.54
CA GLU A 86 8.89 38.65 2.23
C GLU A 86 9.22 40.13 1.94
N LYS A 87 8.53 41.07 2.58
CA LYS A 87 8.73 42.52 2.41
C LYS A 87 9.87 43.09 3.28
N ASP A 88 10.32 42.37 4.32
CA ASP A 88 11.46 42.78 5.13
C ASP A 88 12.76 42.30 4.49
N GLU A 89 13.24 43.09 3.53
CA GLU A 89 14.55 42.88 2.91
C GLU A 89 15.70 43.33 3.82
N GLN A 90 15.79 42.78 5.03
CA GLN A 90 16.95 42.99 5.89
C GLN A 90 18.22 42.42 5.24
N SER A 91 19.29 43.21 5.30
CA SER A 91 20.62 42.92 4.71
C SER A 91 21.14 41.52 5.08
N ASN A 92 20.89 41.10 6.33
CA ASN A 92 21.35 39.81 6.87
C ASN A 92 20.73 38.59 6.15
N ALA A 93 19.45 38.65 5.79
CA ALA A 93 18.77 37.55 5.09
C ALA A 93 19.27 37.40 3.65
N LYS A 94 19.57 38.51 2.96
CA LYS A 94 20.22 38.51 1.64
C LYS A 94 21.64 37.92 1.75
N GLY A 95 22.38 38.29 2.79
CA GLY A 95 23.69 37.72 3.12
C GLY A 95 23.65 36.21 3.31
N ALA A 96 22.72 35.70 4.12
CA ALA A 96 22.55 34.27 4.36
C ALA A 96 22.19 33.50 3.08
N LYS A 97 21.29 34.03 2.25
CA LYS A 97 20.94 33.44 0.94
C LYS A 97 22.14 33.39 -0.01
N ARG A 98 22.94 34.47 -0.06
CA ARG A 98 24.17 34.53 -0.86
C ARG A 98 25.18 33.47 -0.41
N LEU A 99 25.39 33.32 0.90
CA LEU A 99 26.29 32.32 1.47
C LEU A 99 25.81 30.89 1.21
N ALA A 100 24.50 30.63 1.29
CA ALA A 100 23.92 29.34 0.93
C ALA A 100 24.15 29.00 -0.55
N ASN A 101 23.91 29.95 -1.46
CA ASN A 101 24.16 29.77 -2.89
C ASN A 101 25.64 29.59 -3.23
N ALA A 102 26.53 30.33 -2.58
CA ALA A 102 27.98 30.15 -2.73
C ALA A 102 28.43 28.78 -2.23
N ALA A 103 27.81 28.26 -1.16
CA ALA A 103 28.14 26.96 -0.62
C ALA A 103 27.81 25.80 -1.57
N ILE A 104 26.75 25.92 -2.38
CA ILE A 104 26.40 24.91 -3.39
C ILE A 104 27.54 24.71 -4.40
N LYS A 105 28.25 25.79 -4.75
CA LYS A 105 29.36 25.78 -5.71
C LYS A 105 30.68 25.24 -5.15
N LYS A 106 30.77 24.94 -3.85
CA LYS A 106 32.00 24.38 -3.26
C LYS A 106 32.28 22.98 -3.80
N VAL A 107 33.55 22.64 -4.01
CA VAL A 107 33.95 21.29 -4.45
C VAL A 107 33.74 20.30 -3.29
N ARG A 108 34.30 20.59 -2.12
CA ARG A 108 34.23 19.73 -0.92
C ARG A 108 32.90 19.89 -0.17
N VAL A 109 32.36 18.76 0.28
CA VAL A 109 31.22 18.70 1.20
C VAL A 109 31.66 19.05 2.63
N SER A 110 30.73 19.60 3.41
CA SER A 110 30.96 19.90 4.84
C SER A 110 30.57 18.68 5.68
N TYR A 111 31.40 18.34 6.68
CA TYR A 111 31.04 17.32 7.67
C TYR A 111 29.99 17.88 8.63
N ILE A 112 28.88 17.16 8.81
CA ILE A 112 27.83 17.52 9.75
C ILE A 112 27.79 16.45 10.83
N ASN A 113 28.09 16.83 12.08
CA ASN A 113 28.00 15.90 13.21
C ASN A 113 26.53 15.56 13.47
N LEU A 114 26.18 14.27 13.46
CA LEU A 114 24.83 13.78 13.80
C LEU A 114 24.79 13.08 15.16
N LEU A 115 25.91 13.03 15.89
CA LEU A 115 25.99 12.37 17.19
C LEU A 115 25.08 13.06 18.20
N LEU A 116 24.38 12.23 18.98
CA LEU A 116 23.42 12.63 19.99
C LEU A 116 24.00 12.37 21.38
N PRO A 117 23.98 13.36 22.30
CA PRO A 117 24.24 13.09 23.70
C PRO A 117 23.28 12.02 24.22
N PRO A 118 23.76 10.97 24.94
CA PRO A 118 22.90 9.88 25.39
C PRO A 118 21.69 10.34 26.21
N THR A 119 21.85 11.42 26.99
CA THR A 119 20.80 12.01 27.84
C THR A 119 19.70 12.72 27.05
N LEU A 120 19.95 13.10 25.79
CA LEU A 120 19.01 13.80 24.91
C LEU A 120 18.53 12.91 23.75
N ARG A 121 18.98 11.65 23.71
CA ARG A 121 18.62 10.71 22.67
C ARG A 121 17.21 10.17 22.93
N VAL A 122 16.29 10.42 22.00
CA VAL A 122 14.98 9.77 22.00
C VAL A 122 15.14 8.36 21.44
N THR A 123 14.83 7.35 22.24
CA THR A 123 15.02 5.93 21.91
C THR A 123 13.79 5.27 21.29
N GLY A 124 12.63 5.93 21.31
CA GLY A 124 11.39 5.40 20.74
C GLY A 124 10.22 6.36 20.90
N ALA A 125 9.04 5.92 20.44
CA ALA A 125 7.81 6.68 20.61
C ALA A 125 7.31 6.64 22.06
N LYS A 126 6.80 7.77 22.54
CA LYS A 126 6.29 7.91 23.90
C LYS A 126 4.94 7.21 24.05
N LEU A 127 4.88 6.22 24.94
CA LEU A 127 3.69 5.40 25.15
C LEU A 127 2.44 6.21 25.52
N LYS A 128 2.59 7.26 26.35
CA LYS A 128 1.47 8.10 26.82
C LYS A 128 0.70 8.78 25.68
N THR A 129 1.38 9.10 24.57
CA THR A 129 0.82 9.81 23.41
C THR A 129 0.73 8.93 22.17
N MET A 130 1.05 7.64 22.31
CA MET A 130 1.09 6.69 21.20
C MET A 130 -0.32 6.33 20.75
N THR A 131 -0.56 6.40 19.45
CA THR A 131 -1.78 5.90 18.84
C THR A 131 -1.57 4.47 18.32
N GLN A 132 -2.63 3.68 18.24
CA GLN A 132 -2.58 2.34 17.65
C GLN A 132 -1.99 2.37 16.22
N GLY A 133 -2.34 3.37 15.41
CA GLY A 133 -1.80 3.52 14.06
C GLY A 133 -0.32 3.89 14.01
N LEU A 134 0.21 4.60 15.02
CA LEU A 134 1.66 4.81 15.14
C LEU A 134 2.35 3.51 15.58
N ALA A 135 1.84 2.86 16.63
CA ALA A 135 2.37 1.60 17.13
C ALA A 135 2.44 0.53 16.04
N TYR A 136 1.35 0.35 15.28
CA TYR A 136 1.30 -0.59 14.17
C TYR A 136 2.38 -0.32 13.12
N ARG A 137 2.57 0.94 12.72
CA ARG A 137 3.62 1.29 11.74
C ARG A 137 5.02 1.04 12.28
N ILE A 138 5.28 1.34 13.56
CA ILE A 138 6.56 1.04 14.23
C ILE A 138 6.84 -0.46 14.20
N ILE A 139 5.90 -1.26 14.71
CA ILE A 139 6.01 -2.72 14.73
C ILE A 139 6.24 -3.25 13.32
N LYS A 140 5.48 -2.77 12.33
CA LYS A 140 5.64 -3.21 10.94
C LYS A 140 7.03 -2.93 10.39
N SER A 141 7.58 -1.73 10.58
CA SER A 141 8.94 -1.46 10.10
C SER A 141 9.99 -2.34 10.75
N GLN A 142 9.89 -2.60 12.05
CA GLN A 142 10.85 -3.44 12.77
C GLN A 142 10.77 -4.89 12.28
N GLN A 143 9.54 -5.39 12.07
CA GLN A 143 9.36 -6.72 11.50
C GLN A 143 9.87 -6.80 10.05
N THR A 144 9.74 -5.73 9.26
CA THR A 144 10.32 -5.66 7.90
C THR A 144 11.85 -5.63 7.92
N GLU A 145 12.47 -4.83 8.79
CA GLU A 145 13.94 -4.76 8.94
C GLU A 145 14.55 -6.10 9.38
N ARG A 146 13.81 -6.88 10.17
CA ARG A 146 14.23 -8.21 10.64
C ARG A 146 13.86 -9.35 9.68
N ASP A 147 13.28 -9.03 8.52
CA ASP A 147 12.78 -10.01 7.55
C ASP A 147 11.77 -11.02 8.15
N GLU A 148 11.09 -10.65 9.24
CA GLU A 148 10.14 -11.52 9.96
C GLU A 148 8.78 -11.63 9.25
N MET A 149 8.57 -10.90 8.15
CA MET A 149 7.26 -10.74 7.50
C MET A 149 7.21 -11.24 6.05
N VAL A 150 8.05 -12.18 5.63
CA VAL A 150 7.94 -12.72 4.27
C VAL A 150 6.64 -13.51 4.13
N ARG A 151 5.65 -12.93 3.45
CA ARG A 151 4.37 -13.58 3.17
C ARG A 151 4.45 -14.26 1.81
N ARG A 152 5.24 -15.34 1.74
CA ARG A 152 5.56 -16.04 0.49
C ARG A 152 4.36 -16.27 -0.42
N ARG A 153 3.25 -16.80 0.12
CA ARG A 153 2.03 -17.05 -0.67
C ARG A 153 1.36 -15.78 -1.20
N THR A 154 1.40 -14.69 -0.43
CA THR A 154 0.93 -13.38 -0.92
C THR A 154 1.83 -12.87 -2.04
N GLU A 155 3.14 -12.99 -1.89
CA GLU A 155 4.12 -12.58 -2.91
C GLU A 155 3.99 -13.40 -4.20
N GLU A 156 3.82 -14.72 -4.10
CA GLU A 156 3.55 -15.61 -5.23
C GLU A 156 2.28 -15.19 -5.98
N ASN A 157 1.19 -14.89 -5.27
CA ASN A 157 -0.04 -14.41 -5.89
C ASN A 157 0.13 -13.01 -6.53
N LEU A 158 0.89 -12.11 -5.91
CA LEU A 158 1.20 -10.81 -6.50
C LEU A 158 2.02 -10.96 -7.78
N ASN A 159 3.01 -11.85 -7.81
CA ASN A 159 3.82 -12.13 -9.00
C ASN A 159 2.97 -12.73 -10.13
N ARG A 160 2.10 -13.70 -9.83
CA ARG A 160 1.14 -14.25 -10.79
C ARG A 160 0.26 -13.17 -11.42
N ILE A 161 -0.21 -12.21 -10.62
CA ILE A 161 -1.00 -11.07 -11.12
C ILE A 161 -0.15 -10.18 -12.02
N ILE A 162 1.07 -9.85 -11.61
CA ILE A 162 1.99 -9.02 -12.38
C ILE A 162 2.25 -9.63 -13.76
N GLU A 163 2.59 -10.93 -13.80
CA GLU A 163 2.84 -11.69 -15.03
C GLU A 163 1.59 -11.70 -15.92
N SER A 164 0.43 -12.08 -15.36
CA SER A 164 -0.82 -12.17 -16.14
C SER A 164 -1.27 -10.82 -16.71
N VAL A 165 -1.12 -9.74 -15.93
CA VAL A 165 -1.45 -8.38 -16.38
C VAL A 165 -0.47 -7.91 -17.46
N GLN A 166 0.82 -8.23 -17.31
CA GLN A 166 1.83 -7.93 -18.33
C GLN A 166 1.51 -8.65 -19.64
N ASP A 167 1.20 -9.93 -19.59
CA ASP A 167 0.89 -10.74 -20.77
C ASP A 167 -0.40 -10.25 -21.45
N ARG A 168 -1.44 -9.95 -20.68
CA ARG A 168 -2.77 -9.60 -21.23
C ARG A 168 -2.90 -8.14 -21.65
N PHE A 169 -2.29 -7.21 -20.91
CA PHE A 169 -2.49 -5.77 -21.10
C PHE A 169 -1.21 -5.02 -21.48
N ASN A 170 -0.09 -5.73 -21.65
CA ASN A 170 1.20 -5.19 -22.09
C ASN A 170 1.74 -4.05 -21.19
N TYR A 171 1.57 -4.18 -19.88
CA TYR A 171 2.21 -3.30 -18.91
C TYR A 171 2.40 -3.99 -17.56
N THR A 172 3.44 -3.59 -16.83
CA THR A 172 3.77 -4.18 -15.53
C THR A 172 3.12 -3.35 -14.41
N PRO A 173 2.15 -3.89 -13.66
CA PRO A 173 1.58 -3.20 -12.51
C PRO A 173 2.53 -3.22 -11.31
N THR A 174 2.34 -2.30 -10.36
CA THR A 174 3.05 -2.36 -9.07
C THR A 174 2.15 -3.05 -8.03
N PRO A 175 2.72 -3.65 -6.96
CA PRO A 175 1.91 -4.19 -5.87
C PRO A 175 0.87 -3.20 -5.32
N GLU A 176 1.23 -1.92 -5.20
CA GLU A 176 0.31 -0.88 -4.73
C GLU A 176 -0.85 -0.65 -5.69
N SER A 177 -0.63 -0.74 -7.00
CA SER A 177 -1.70 -0.61 -7.99
C SER A 177 -2.65 -1.81 -7.94
N ILE A 178 -2.14 -3.03 -7.72
CA ILE A 178 -2.96 -4.24 -7.50
C ILE A 178 -3.89 -4.03 -6.30
N TRP A 179 -3.34 -3.62 -5.14
CA TRP A 179 -4.13 -3.40 -3.94
C TRP A 179 -5.16 -2.29 -4.08
N LYS A 180 -4.85 -1.23 -4.85
CA LYS A 180 -5.83 -0.18 -5.19
C LYS A 180 -6.92 -0.69 -6.13
N ALA A 181 -6.56 -1.51 -7.11
CA ALA A 181 -7.48 -2.02 -8.12
C ALA A 181 -8.59 -2.90 -7.52
N ILE A 182 -8.25 -3.80 -6.59
CA ILE A 182 -9.25 -4.65 -5.93
C ILE A 182 -10.18 -3.86 -4.99
N ARG A 183 -9.82 -2.61 -4.63
CA ARG A 183 -10.64 -1.72 -3.77
C ARG A 183 -11.52 -0.77 -4.57
N HIS A 184 -11.54 -0.91 -5.89
CA HIS A 184 -12.25 0.01 -6.77
C HIS A 184 -13.76 0.03 -6.51
N LYS A 185 -14.37 1.21 -6.65
CA LYS A 185 -15.80 1.44 -6.34
C LYS A 185 -16.77 0.59 -7.17
N ASP A 186 -16.35 0.19 -8.38
CA ASP A 186 -17.14 -0.63 -9.30
C ASP A 186 -17.35 -2.07 -8.81
N LEU A 187 -16.58 -2.54 -7.83
CA LEU A 187 -16.72 -3.88 -7.27
C LEU A 187 -17.60 -3.83 -6.02
N GLU A 188 -18.44 -4.83 -5.78
CA GLU A 188 -19.17 -4.91 -4.52
C GLU A 188 -18.24 -5.16 -3.33
N HIS A 189 -18.62 -4.70 -2.13
CA HIS A 189 -17.81 -4.87 -0.92
C HIS A 189 -17.41 -6.33 -0.66
N LYS A 190 -18.35 -7.26 -0.85
CA LYS A 190 -18.12 -8.71 -0.68
C LYS A 190 -17.03 -9.23 -1.64
N THR A 191 -17.07 -8.76 -2.89
CA THR A 191 -16.14 -9.12 -3.95
C THR A 191 -14.74 -8.53 -3.70
N ARG A 192 -14.66 -7.29 -3.20
CA ARG A 192 -13.38 -6.68 -2.79
C ARG A 192 -12.73 -7.48 -1.66
N ASN A 193 -13.51 -7.88 -0.65
CA ASN A 193 -13.01 -8.68 0.46
C ASN A 193 -12.56 -10.08 0.00
N PHE A 194 -13.35 -10.70 -0.87
CA PHE A 194 -13.01 -11.98 -1.50
C PHE A 194 -11.66 -11.91 -2.23
N MET A 195 -11.48 -10.93 -3.11
CA MET A 195 -10.20 -10.74 -3.83
C MET A 195 -9.04 -10.51 -2.87
N TRP A 196 -9.23 -9.68 -1.85
CA TRP A 196 -8.21 -9.42 -0.83
C TRP A 196 -7.80 -10.71 -0.09
N MET A 197 -8.79 -11.52 0.30
CA MET A 197 -8.57 -12.79 0.99
C MET A 197 -7.85 -13.82 0.10
N ILE A 198 -8.16 -13.91 -1.19
CA ILE A 198 -7.46 -14.83 -2.10
C ILE A 198 -6.02 -14.39 -2.31
N ILE A 199 -5.78 -13.11 -2.58
CA ILE A 199 -4.40 -12.62 -2.81
C ILE A 199 -3.54 -12.90 -1.57
N HIS A 200 -4.11 -12.78 -0.37
CA HIS A 200 -3.42 -13.13 0.88
C HIS A 200 -3.35 -14.62 1.19
N ASP A 201 -4.01 -15.48 0.40
CA ASP A 201 -4.19 -16.90 0.68
C ASP A 201 -4.73 -17.13 2.11
N ALA A 202 -5.81 -16.40 2.43
CA ALA A 202 -6.35 -16.31 3.79
C ALA A 202 -7.58 -17.21 4.01
N TYR A 203 -8.09 -17.84 2.96
CA TYR A 203 -9.17 -18.83 3.07
C TYR A 203 -8.61 -20.20 3.45
N TRP A 204 -9.45 -21.01 4.11
CA TRP A 204 -9.14 -22.40 4.40
C TRP A 204 -9.48 -23.29 3.20
N THR A 205 -8.56 -23.36 2.24
CA THR A 205 -8.68 -24.15 1.01
C THR A 205 -7.38 -24.91 0.71
N GLY A 206 -7.46 -25.97 -0.10
CA GLY A 206 -6.33 -26.76 -0.57
C GLY A 206 -5.35 -27.17 0.53
N THR A 207 -4.07 -26.82 0.34
CA THR A 207 -2.97 -27.23 1.23
C THR A 207 -3.07 -26.70 2.66
N HIS A 208 -3.95 -25.73 2.97
CA HIS A 208 -4.18 -25.31 4.35
C HIS A 208 -4.69 -26.44 5.24
N TRP A 209 -5.49 -27.34 4.67
CA TRP A 209 -6.05 -28.49 5.38
C TRP A 209 -5.00 -29.59 5.63
N LEU A 210 -3.90 -29.62 4.88
CA LEU A 210 -2.84 -30.64 4.98
C LEU A 210 -1.79 -30.36 6.06
N ARG A 211 -2.05 -29.43 6.98
CA ARG A 211 -1.13 -29.13 8.08
C ARG A 211 -1.11 -30.28 9.08
N SER A 212 0.06 -30.56 9.66
CA SER A 212 0.25 -31.65 10.63
C SER A 212 -0.66 -31.58 11.85
N SER A 213 -1.14 -30.39 12.21
CA SER A 213 -2.08 -30.18 13.32
C SER A 213 -3.54 -30.52 12.97
N MET A 214 -3.86 -30.84 11.72
CA MET A 214 -5.23 -31.14 11.28
C MET A 214 -5.51 -32.64 11.41
N ASN A 215 -6.70 -32.98 11.91
CA ASN A 215 -7.17 -34.37 11.92
C ASN A 215 -7.48 -34.86 10.50
N GLN A 216 -7.54 -36.18 10.32
CA GLN A 216 -7.68 -36.82 9.01
C GLN A 216 -8.97 -36.39 8.28
N GLU A 217 -10.11 -36.32 8.98
CA GLU A 217 -11.38 -35.86 8.41
C GLU A 217 -11.32 -34.42 7.86
N LEU A 218 -10.55 -33.52 8.49
CA LEU A 218 -10.36 -32.17 7.95
C LEU A 218 -9.37 -32.15 6.79
N GLN A 219 -8.37 -33.04 6.77
CA GLN A 219 -7.43 -33.16 5.65
C GLN A 219 -8.13 -33.61 4.36
N GLU A 220 -9.20 -34.39 4.45
CA GLU A 220 -10.02 -34.76 3.28
C GLU A 220 -10.59 -33.54 2.54
N ARG A 221 -10.82 -32.43 3.26
CA ARG A 221 -11.28 -31.15 2.66
C ARG A 221 -10.20 -30.44 1.84
N ALA A 222 -8.96 -30.93 1.84
CA ALA A 222 -7.92 -30.42 0.95
C ALA A 222 -8.19 -30.76 -0.52
N PHE A 223 -9.05 -31.73 -0.80
CA PHE A 223 -9.27 -32.29 -2.13
C PHE A 223 -10.72 -32.10 -2.57
N CYS A 224 -10.90 -31.85 -3.87
CA CYS A 224 -12.20 -31.72 -4.49
C CYS A 224 -12.90 -33.08 -4.51
N ALA A 225 -14.10 -33.18 -3.95
CA ALA A 225 -14.87 -34.42 -3.94
C ALA A 225 -15.29 -34.90 -5.35
N THR A 226 -15.32 -34.00 -6.35
CA THR A 226 -15.74 -34.34 -7.72
C THR A 226 -14.61 -34.93 -8.57
N CYS A 227 -13.39 -34.39 -8.46
CA CYS A 227 -12.27 -34.78 -9.35
C CYS A 227 -10.97 -35.14 -8.61
N GLY A 228 -10.93 -35.08 -7.28
CA GLY A 228 -9.79 -35.50 -6.46
C GLY A 228 -8.56 -34.58 -6.48
N LYS A 229 -8.57 -33.49 -7.25
CA LYS A 229 -7.47 -32.49 -7.27
C LYS A 229 -7.47 -31.66 -6.00
N VAL A 230 -6.34 -31.01 -5.69
CA VAL A 230 -6.25 -30.08 -4.54
C VAL A 230 -7.24 -28.93 -4.73
N ASP A 231 -8.11 -28.72 -3.75
CA ASP A 231 -9.21 -27.75 -3.81
C ASP A 231 -8.75 -26.34 -3.42
N ASP A 232 -7.81 -25.77 -4.19
CA ASP A 232 -7.34 -24.40 -4.06
C ASP A 232 -8.04 -23.43 -5.04
N PHE A 233 -7.75 -22.13 -4.98
CA PHE A 233 -8.43 -21.17 -5.86
C PHE A 233 -8.05 -21.28 -7.33
N GLN A 234 -6.89 -21.84 -7.66
CA GLN A 234 -6.55 -22.16 -9.05
C GLN A 234 -7.50 -23.26 -9.53
N HIS A 235 -7.66 -24.32 -8.75
CA HIS A 235 -8.59 -25.39 -9.05
C HIS A 235 -10.05 -24.92 -9.12
N ILE A 236 -10.55 -24.35 -8.03
CA ILE A 236 -11.94 -23.93 -7.87
C ILE A 236 -12.38 -22.98 -8.98
N LEU A 237 -11.54 -21.99 -9.31
CA LEU A 237 -11.90 -20.97 -10.28
C LEU A 237 -11.58 -21.36 -11.72
N MET A 238 -10.54 -22.18 -11.96
CA MET A 238 -9.99 -22.35 -13.32
C MET A 238 -10.04 -23.79 -13.84
N GLU A 239 -9.99 -24.81 -12.99
CA GLU A 239 -9.70 -26.20 -13.42
C GLU A 239 -10.72 -27.25 -12.95
N CYS A 240 -11.71 -26.86 -12.13
CA CYS A 240 -12.68 -27.79 -11.57
C CYS A 240 -13.56 -28.43 -12.64
N GLU A 241 -13.74 -29.75 -12.55
CA GLU A 241 -14.58 -30.53 -13.47
C GLU A 241 -16.08 -30.45 -13.12
N SER A 242 -16.42 -29.86 -11.97
CA SER A 242 -17.80 -29.53 -11.64
C SER A 242 -18.35 -28.51 -12.65
N PRO A 243 -19.56 -28.73 -13.21
CA PRO A 243 -20.04 -27.97 -14.36
C PRO A 243 -20.19 -26.46 -14.09
N GLY A 244 -20.35 -26.04 -12.83
CA GLY A 244 -20.66 -24.66 -12.46
C GLY A 244 -19.64 -23.64 -12.96
N GLN A 245 -18.35 -23.91 -12.78
CA GLN A 245 -17.26 -23.01 -13.16
C GLN A 245 -17.19 -22.81 -14.68
N THR A 246 -17.18 -23.92 -15.43
CA THR A 246 -17.14 -23.89 -16.90
C THR A 246 -18.38 -23.22 -17.50
N ILE A 247 -19.57 -23.46 -16.95
CA ILE A 247 -20.80 -22.77 -17.41
C ILE A 247 -20.69 -21.26 -17.22
N ILE A 248 -20.22 -20.80 -16.07
CA ILE A 248 -20.09 -19.37 -15.79
C ILE A 248 -19.08 -18.72 -16.74
N TRP A 249 -17.89 -19.29 -16.92
CA TRP A 249 -16.91 -18.70 -17.83
C TRP A 249 -17.37 -18.68 -19.29
N ASN A 250 -18.14 -19.68 -19.73
CA ASN A 250 -18.77 -19.66 -21.05
C ASN A 250 -19.80 -18.54 -21.21
N LEU A 251 -20.57 -18.21 -20.16
CA LEU A 251 -21.49 -17.07 -20.20
C LEU A 251 -20.73 -15.73 -20.27
N VAL A 252 -19.66 -15.61 -19.50
CA VAL A 252 -18.79 -14.43 -19.49
C VAL A 252 -18.14 -14.22 -20.87
N SER A 253 -17.60 -15.27 -21.49
CA SER A 253 -17.04 -15.27 -22.85
C SER A 253 -18.03 -14.69 -23.86
N LYS A 254 -19.26 -15.23 -23.87
CA LYS A 254 -20.31 -14.82 -24.80
C LYS A 254 -20.66 -13.33 -24.67
N VAL A 255 -20.78 -12.83 -23.45
CA VAL A 255 -21.07 -11.40 -23.22
C VAL A 255 -19.88 -10.53 -23.62
N TRP A 256 -18.65 -10.98 -23.38
CA TRP A 256 -17.46 -10.24 -23.77
C TRP A 256 -17.30 -10.14 -25.29
N GLU A 257 -17.54 -11.24 -26.00
CA GLU A 257 -17.47 -11.32 -27.47
C GLU A 257 -18.49 -10.40 -28.15
N MET A 258 -19.69 -10.25 -27.57
CA MET A 258 -20.70 -9.31 -28.07
C MET A 258 -20.24 -7.84 -28.04
N LYS A 259 -19.21 -7.50 -27.24
CA LYS A 259 -18.76 -6.11 -27.08
C LYS A 259 -17.85 -5.63 -28.21
N ASP A 260 -17.42 -6.52 -29.11
CA ASP A 260 -16.41 -6.25 -30.14
C ASP A 260 -15.19 -5.52 -29.56
N SER A 261 -14.67 -6.09 -28.47
CA SER A 261 -13.57 -5.52 -27.70
C SER A 261 -12.22 -5.84 -28.35
N THR A 262 -11.25 -4.93 -28.19
CA THR A 262 -9.87 -5.16 -28.66
C THR A 262 -9.11 -6.19 -27.82
N ILE A 263 -9.63 -6.58 -26.66
CA ILE A 263 -9.03 -7.61 -25.83
C ILE A 263 -9.68 -8.94 -26.22
N PRO A 264 -8.95 -9.88 -26.85
CA PRO A 264 -9.49 -11.17 -27.21
C PRO A 264 -9.87 -11.95 -25.95
N TRP A 265 -10.98 -12.68 -26.02
CA TRP A 265 -11.27 -13.67 -24.99
C TRP A 265 -10.30 -14.84 -25.15
N THR A 266 -9.52 -15.11 -24.10
CA THR A 266 -8.62 -16.27 -24.01
C THR A 266 -8.86 -16.96 -22.68
N LEU A 267 -8.33 -18.18 -22.54
CA LEU A 267 -8.35 -18.87 -21.26
C LEU A 267 -7.76 -17.96 -20.18
N LEU A 268 -8.50 -17.78 -19.09
CA LEU A 268 -8.08 -16.98 -17.96
C LEU A 268 -7.15 -17.82 -17.08
N SER A 269 -6.16 -17.17 -16.48
CA SER A 269 -5.40 -17.68 -15.34
C SER A 269 -5.97 -17.16 -14.02
N LEU A 270 -5.56 -17.72 -12.88
CA LEU A 270 -5.88 -17.12 -11.58
C LEU A 270 -5.34 -15.69 -11.47
N GLY A 271 -4.17 -15.39 -12.04
CA GLY A 271 -3.61 -14.05 -12.06
C GLY A 271 -4.49 -13.05 -12.83
N ASP A 272 -5.13 -13.47 -13.92
CA ASP A 272 -6.10 -12.65 -14.66
C ASP A 272 -7.32 -12.31 -13.83
N VAL A 273 -7.81 -13.28 -13.04
CA VAL A 273 -8.96 -13.11 -12.17
C VAL A 273 -8.64 -12.13 -11.05
N LEU A 274 -7.52 -12.36 -10.34
CA LEU A 274 -7.10 -11.50 -9.23
C LEU A 274 -6.64 -10.11 -9.70
N GLY A 275 -6.14 -10.03 -10.94
CA GLY A 275 -5.73 -8.81 -11.62
C GLY A 275 -6.85 -8.09 -12.39
N CYS A 276 -8.09 -8.58 -12.38
CA CYS A 276 -9.15 -8.07 -13.27
C CYS A 276 -9.44 -6.56 -13.11
N GLY A 277 -9.18 -5.99 -11.92
CA GLY A 277 -9.33 -4.56 -11.66
C GLY A 277 -8.33 -3.67 -12.40
N LEU A 278 -7.27 -4.25 -12.97
CA LEU A 278 -6.20 -3.60 -13.71
C LEU A 278 -6.41 -3.62 -15.23
N ALA A 279 -7.55 -4.11 -15.70
CA ALA A 279 -7.84 -4.21 -17.11
C ALA A 279 -7.79 -2.84 -17.82
N ARG A 280 -7.15 -2.83 -19.00
CA ARG A 280 -7.06 -1.67 -19.88
C ARG A 280 -7.64 -2.02 -21.25
N ALA A 281 -8.94 -1.84 -21.38
CA ALA A 281 -9.62 -1.91 -22.68
C ALA A 281 -9.52 -0.56 -23.42
N LYS A 282 -9.88 -0.56 -24.72
CA LYS A 282 -9.88 0.65 -25.57
C LYS A 282 -10.68 1.81 -24.98
N ASN A 283 -11.74 1.54 -24.23
CA ASN A 283 -12.54 2.55 -23.54
C ASN A 283 -12.76 2.21 -22.07
N ALA A 284 -13.12 3.23 -21.29
CA ALA A 284 -13.38 3.08 -19.85
C ALA A 284 -14.52 2.10 -19.55
N GLY A 285 -15.54 2.05 -20.42
CA GLY A 285 -16.67 1.14 -20.29
C GLY A 285 -16.28 -0.33 -20.39
N GLY A 286 -15.44 -0.70 -21.35
CA GLY A 286 -14.91 -2.06 -21.52
C GLY A 286 -14.02 -2.48 -20.36
N SER A 287 -13.18 -1.56 -19.86
CA SER A 287 -12.31 -1.82 -18.70
C SER A 287 -13.14 -2.08 -17.43
N ARG A 288 -14.22 -1.31 -17.24
CA ARG A 288 -15.17 -1.50 -16.15
C ARG A 288 -15.95 -2.82 -16.30
N LEU A 289 -16.46 -3.10 -17.50
CA LEU A 289 -17.21 -4.32 -17.78
C LEU A 289 -16.35 -5.57 -17.50
N TRP A 290 -15.10 -5.60 -17.98
CA TRP A 290 -14.16 -6.69 -17.69
C TRP A 290 -14.00 -6.91 -16.19
N LYS A 291 -13.65 -5.84 -15.46
CA LYS A 291 -13.46 -5.87 -14.02
C LYS A 291 -14.67 -6.47 -13.29
N ILE A 292 -15.88 -5.98 -13.59
CA ILE A 292 -17.11 -6.44 -12.95
C ILE A 292 -17.38 -7.90 -13.30
N MET A 293 -17.38 -8.24 -14.60
CA MET A 293 -17.71 -9.58 -15.08
C MET A 293 -16.79 -10.63 -14.48
N ILE A 294 -15.48 -10.41 -14.52
CA ILE A 294 -14.50 -11.38 -14.01
C ILE A 294 -14.62 -11.51 -12.49
N ALA A 295 -14.69 -10.40 -11.75
CA ALA A 295 -14.69 -10.42 -10.30
C ALA A 295 -15.97 -11.04 -9.71
N GLU A 296 -17.14 -10.62 -10.19
CA GLU A 296 -18.43 -11.12 -9.70
C GLU A 296 -18.64 -12.58 -10.11
N SER A 297 -18.19 -12.98 -11.31
CA SER A 297 -18.24 -14.38 -11.75
C SER A 297 -17.35 -15.28 -10.91
N ALA A 298 -16.12 -14.87 -10.62
CA ALA A 298 -15.23 -15.62 -9.74
C ALA A 298 -15.81 -15.78 -8.33
N TYR A 299 -16.39 -14.70 -7.78
CA TYR A 299 -17.07 -14.77 -6.49
C TYR A 299 -18.26 -15.74 -6.53
N LEU A 300 -19.09 -15.70 -7.58
CA LEU A 300 -20.21 -16.63 -7.73
C LEU A 300 -19.74 -18.09 -7.83
N ILE A 301 -18.70 -18.38 -8.60
CA ILE A 301 -18.10 -19.72 -8.71
C ILE A 301 -17.71 -20.22 -7.33
N TRP A 302 -16.98 -19.40 -6.56
CA TRP A 302 -16.60 -19.76 -5.20
C TRP A 302 -17.81 -20.05 -4.30
N ILE A 303 -18.83 -19.20 -4.32
CA ILE A 303 -20.05 -19.39 -3.52
C ILE A 303 -20.78 -20.67 -3.92
N LEU A 304 -20.86 -20.99 -5.20
CA LEU A 304 -21.50 -22.22 -5.67
C LEU A 304 -20.70 -23.45 -5.23
N CYS A 305 -19.38 -23.44 -5.40
CA CYS A 305 -18.51 -24.52 -4.94
C CYS A 305 -18.63 -24.73 -3.42
N SER A 306 -18.51 -23.65 -2.64
CA SER A 306 -18.69 -23.70 -1.18
C SER A 306 -20.06 -24.26 -0.77
N LYS A 307 -21.15 -23.82 -1.41
CA LYS A 307 -22.50 -24.31 -1.11
C LYS A 307 -22.69 -25.77 -1.52
N GLN A 308 -22.09 -26.19 -2.64
CA GLN A 308 -22.12 -27.58 -3.07
C GLN A 308 -21.52 -28.48 -1.99
N VAL A 309 -20.34 -28.12 -1.48
CA VAL A 309 -19.62 -28.90 -0.47
C VAL A 309 -20.32 -28.86 0.90
N ILE A 310 -20.76 -27.68 1.35
CA ILE A 310 -21.23 -27.48 2.74
C ILE A 310 -22.73 -27.75 2.91
N ALA A 311 -23.55 -27.31 1.95
CA ALA A 311 -25.01 -27.28 2.12
C ALA A 311 -25.76 -28.33 1.28
N ASN A 312 -25.19 -28.76 0.15
CA ASN A 312 -25.81 -29.72 -0.76
C ASN A 312 -25.17 -31.11 -0.71
N GLU A 313 -24.35 -31.40 0.30
CA GLU A 313 -23.70 -32.70 0.50
C GLU A 313 -22.97 -33.21 -0.75
N GLY A 314 -22.32 -32.30 -1.49
CA GLY A 314 -21.58 -32.61 -2.71
C GLY A 314 -22.42 -32.63 -3.99
N THR A 315 -23.74 -32.51 -3.91
CA THR A 315 -24.63 -32.55 -5.09
C THR A 315 -24.43 -31.32 -5.99
N PRO A 316 -24.00 -31.50 -7.26
CA PRO A 316 -23.78 -30.39 -8.19
C PRO A 316 -25.06 -29.62 -8.51
N PHE A 317 -24.94 -28.31 -8.70
CA PHE A 317 -26.03 -27.48 -9.21
C PHE A 317 -26.34 -27.82 -10.68
N THR A 318 -27.62 -27.76 -11.04
CA THR A 318 -28.03 -27.95 -12.43
C THR A 318 -27.57 -26.78 -13.30
N LYS A 319 -27.40 -27.04 -14.61
CA LYS A 319 -27.02 -26.01 -15.57
C LYS A 319 -27.96 -24.80 -15.56
N GLY A 320 -29.27 -25.06 -15.50
CA GLY A 320 -30.29 -24.00 -15.46
C GLY A 320 -30.18 -23.14 -14.20
N GLU A 321 -29.95 -23.73 -13.03
CA GLU A 321 -29.76 -22.98 -11.79
C GLU A 321 -28.50 -22.10 -11.82
N VAL A 322 -27.38 -22.64 -12.30
CA VAL A 322 -26.12 -21.88 -12.43
C VAL A 322 -26.32 -20.68 -13.36
N GLN A 323 -26.92 -20.91 -14.53
CA GLN A 323 -27.22 -19.85 -15.51
C GLN A 323 -28.14 -18.78 -14.91
N ASN A 324 -29.24 -19.18 -14.28
CA ASN A 324 -30.20 -18.25 -13.70
C ASN A 324 -29.59 -17.41 -12.57
N ARG A 325 -28.74 -18.01 -11.73
CA ARG A 325 -28.02 -17.28 -10.68
C ARG A 325 -27.03 -16.27 -11.25
N TRP A 326 -26.28 -16.64 -12.28
CA TRP A 326 -25.33 -15.74 -12.93
C TRP A 326 -26.05 -14.58 -13.63
N VAL A 327 -27.10 -14.86 -14.41
CA VAL A 327 -27.92 -13.83 -15.09
C VAL A 327 -28.53 -12.87 -14.07
N LYS A 328 -29.09 -13.38 -12.97
CA LYS A 328 -29.64 -12.55 -11.89
C LYS A 328 -28.58 -11.63 -11.30
N MET A 329 -27.38 -12.15 -11.01
CA MET A 329 -26.28 -11.36 -10.45
C MET A 329 -25.85 -10.22 -11.39
N ILE A 330 -25.62 -10.52 -12.68
CA ILE A 330 -25.22 -9.51 -13.67
C ILE A 330 -26.31 -8.47 -13.89
N ASN A 331 -27.59 -8.88 -13.96
CA ASN A 331 -28.71 -7.94 -14.10
C ASN A 331 -28.85 -7.02 -12.89
N ASN A 332 -28.67 -7.52 -11.67
CA ASN A 332 -28.69 -6.68 -10.48
C ASN A 332 -27.58 -5.61 -10.52
N GLN A 333 -26.37 -6.00 -10.96
CA GLN A 333 -25.26 -5.06 -11.09
C GLN A 333 -25.53 -4.01 -12.19
N LEU A 334 -26.10 -4.43 -13.32
CA LEU A 334 -26.52 -3.53 -14.39
C LEU A 334 -27.58 -2.53 -13.90
N GLU A 335 -28.57 -3.00 -13.14
CA GLU A 335 -29.61 -2.14 -12.59
C GLU A 335 -29.04 -1.08 -11.62
N LEU A 336 -28.13 -1.48 -10.73
CA LEU A 336 -27.41 -0.56 -9.85
C LEU A 336 -26.63 0.48 -10.66
N ASP A 337 -25.93 0.04 -11.71
CA ASP A 337 -25.17 0.93 -12.58
C ASP A 337 -26.08 1.94 -13.29
N CYS A 338 -27.21 1.51 -13.85
CA CYS A 338 -28.20 2.39 -14.47
C CYS A 338 -28.72 3.42 -13.47
N ARG A 339 -29.12 2.99 -12.26
CA ARG A 339 -29.60 3.88 -11.19
C ARG A 339 -28.57 4.91 -10.76
N MET A 340 -27.28 4.56 -10.76
CA MET A 340 -26.21 5.51 -10.43
C MET A 340 -25.85 6.48 -11.57
N THR A 341 -26.29 6.21 -12.80
CA THR A 341 -26.07 7.08 -13.97
C THR A 341 -27.24 8.00 -14.30
N HIS A 342 -28.46 7.64 -13.93
CA HIS A 342 -29.61 8.54 -14.01
C HIS A 342 -29.48 9.62 -12.94
N LYS A 343 -29.09 10.83 -13.35
CA LYS A 343 -29.16 12.06 -12.57
C LYS A 343 -30.48 12.77 -12.81
#